data_AF-A0A3C1YYD3-F1
#
_entry.id   AF-A0A3C1YYD3-F1
#
_cell.length_a   1.000
_cell.length_b   1.000
_cell.length_c   1.000
_cell.angle_alpha   90.00
_cell.angle_beta   90.00
_cell.angle_gamma   90.00
#
_symmetry.space_group_name_H-M   'P 1'
#
loop_
_entity.id
_entity.type
_entity.pdbx_description
1 polymer ?
#
loop_
_entity_poly.entity_id
_entity_poly.type
_entity_poly.pdbx_seq_one_letter_code
_entity_poly.pdbx_strand_id
1 'polypeptide(L)'
;MGKPGDGPREDLTISVERMMRFCYLAQMQFETAAGSTKLLPLHLTRFGTLVFETSSFLYSLFEDRPDSINLVRVWQGFDHPFSKDLQDCVRRLDPFKQELKHLRNRLGFHGSLSRSQERVGLGAFDVDSGRARDFACLVRDMQQLFLRMIAWYMKGMDASLHPAEMWNEFVNELKRRAPSQDDA
;
A
#
# COMPACT_ATOMS: atom_id res chain seq x y z
N MET A 1 20.82 15.91 -5.29
CA MET A 1 20.51 15.90 -6.75
C MET A 1 21.54 15.01 -7.45
N GLY A 2 21.09 14.00 -8.21
CA GLY A 2 21.99 13.18 -9.04
C GLY A 2 22.73 14.03 -10.08
N LYS A 3 23.87 13.54 -10.56
CA LYS A 3 24.66 14.25 -11.57
C LYS A 3 23.80 14.56 -12.82
N PRO A 4 23.95 15.74 -13.44
CA PRO A 4 23.27 16.02 -14.69
C PRO A 4 23.78 15.05 -15.76
N GLY A 5 22.92 14.17 -16.28
CA GLY A 5 23.23 13.22 -17.35
C GLY A 5 22.74 11.79 -17.14
N ASP A 6 22.46 11.38 -15.90
CA ASP A 6 21.82 10.09 -15.64
C ASP A 6 20.30 10.29 -15.70
N GLY A 7 19.63 9.58 -16.62
CA GLY A 7 18.17 9.56 -16.69
C GLY A 7 17.52 9.17 -15.36
N PRO A 8 16.19 9.35 -15.20
CA PRO A 8 15.52 9.02 -13.95
C PRO A 8 15.78 7.56 -13.59
N ARG A 9 16.28 7.35 -12.37
CA ARG A 9 16.54 6.02 -11.82
C ARG A 9 15.28 5.15 -11.91
N GLU A 10 15.35 4.11 -12.74
CA GLU A 10 14.20 3.25 -13.04
C GLU A 10 13.61 2.62 -11.78
N ASP A 11 14.45 2.16 -10.86
CA ASP A 11 14.02 1.60 -9.58
C ASP A 11 13.23 2.60 -8.71
N LEU A 12 13.64 3.87 -8.73
CA LEU A 12 12.93 4.95 -8.04
C LEU A 12 11.58 5.24 -8.71
N THR A 13 11.53 5.35 -10.03
CA THR A 13 10.27 5.54 -10.78
C THR A 13 9.29 4.39 -10.51
N ILE A 14 9.73 3.13 -10.62
CA ILE A 14 8.86 1.98 -10.33
C ILE A 14 8.40 2.02 -8.86
N SER A 15 9.28 2.40 -7.93
CA SER A 15 8.90 2.52 -6.52
C SER A 15 7.79 3.56 -6.31
N VAL A 16 7.83 4.68 -7.03
CA VAL A 16 6.81 5.74 -6.97
C VAL A 16 5.49 5.26 -7.54
N GLU A 17 5.48 4.58 -8.68
CA GLU A 17 4.25 3.99 -9.22
C GLU A 17 3.63 2.97 -8.26
N ARG A 18 4.45 2.15 -7.59
CA ARG A 18 3.97 1.19 -6.60
C ARG A 18 3.39 1.90 -5.38
N MET A 19 4.00 2.99 -4.91
CA MET A 19 3.42 3.84 -3.86
C MET A 19 2.06 4.42 -4.30
N MET A 20 1.93 4.89 -5.54
CA MET A 20 0.66 5.39 -6.08
C MET A 20 -0.42 4.29 -6.08
N ARG A 21 -0.10 3.09 -6.56
CA ARG A 21 -0.99 1.91 -6.53
C ARG A 21 -1.44 1.56 -5.10
N PHE A 22 -0.52 1.60 -4.13
CA PHE A 22 -0.89 1.41 -2.73
C PHE A 22 -1.84 2.50 -2.23
N CYS A 23 -1.59 3.77 -2.57
CA CYS A 23 -2.47 4.86 -2.16
C CYS A 23 -3.91 4.69 -2.68
N TYR A 24 -4.07 4.17 -3.91
CA TYR A 24 -5.39 3.81 -4.45
C TYR A 24 -6.04 2.65 -3.68
N LEU A 25 -5.29 1.56 -3.43
CA LEU A 25 -5.79 0.41 -2.68
C LEU A 25 -6.24 0.80 -1.26
N ALA A 26 -5.40 1.58 -0.55
CA ALA A 26 -5.73 2.09 0.77
C ALA A 26 -6.97 2.99 0.74
N GLN A 27 -7.08 3.88 -0.25
CA GLN A 27 -8.26 4.74 -0.41
C GLN A 27 -9.54 3.90 -0.60
N MET A 28 -9.54 2.97 -1.56
CA MET A 28 -10.69 2.09 -1.84
C MET A 28 -11.08 1.26 -0.61
N GLN A 29 -10.09 0.77 0.16
CA GLN A 29 -10.33 0.06 1.41
C GLN A 29 -11.07 0.94 2.43
N PHE A 30 -10.68 2.20 2.61
CA PHE A 30 -11.29 3.09 3.59
C PHE A 30 -12.61 3.74 3.14
N GLU A 31 -12.87 3.79 1.84
CA GLU A 31 -14.19 4.15 1.29
C GLU A 31 -15.22 3.03 1.45
N THR A 32 -14.74 1.79 1.54
CA THR A 32 -15.60 0.63 1.76
C THR A 32 -15.80 0.42 3.26
N ALA A 33 -17.03 0.55 3.74
CA ALA A 33 -17.35 0.08 5.10
C ALA A 33 -17.40 -1.46 5.13
N ALA A 34 -17.07 -2.07 6.27
CA ALA A 34 -17.23 -3.51 6.47
C ALA A 34 -18.68 -4.01 6.17
N GLY A 35 -19.66 -3.10 6.20
CA GLY A 35 -21.07 -3.38 5.96
C GLY A 35 -21.66 -4.28 7.05
N SER A 36 -22.99 -4.33 7.16
CA SER A 36 -23.67 -5.30 8.02
C SER A 36 -23.81 -6.65 7.32
N THR A 37 -22.72 -7.22 6.81
CA THR A 37 -22.78 -8.51 6.08
C THR A 37 -22.86 -9.68 7.07
N LYS A 38 -24.00 -9.82 7.76
CA LYS A 38 -24.26 -10.92 8.71
C LYS A 38 -24.18 -12.32 8.09
N LEU A 39 -24.11 -12.44 6.77
CA LEU A 39 -24.18 -13.70 6.03
C LEU A 39 -22.83 -14.18 5.45
N LEU A 40 -21.86 -13.29 5.23
CA LEU A 40 -20.59 -13.66 4.58
C LEU A 40 -19.41 -13.53 5.55
N PRO A 41 -18.51 -14.54 5.61
CA PRO A 41 -17.20 -14.36 6.22
C PRO A 41 -16.47 -13.14 5.64
N LEU A 42 -15.75 -12.40 6.50
CA LEU A 42 -15.03 -11.17 6.13
C LEU A 42 -14.27 -11.28 4.79
N HIS A 43 -13.50 -12.35 4.60
CA HIS A 43 -12.69 -12.60 3.41
C HIS A 43 -13.47 -12.81 2.10
N LEU A 44 -14.80 -12.95 2.16
CA LEU A 44 -15.69 -13.05 1.00
C LEU A 44 -16.44 -11.73 0.76
N THR A 45 -16.27 -10.73 1.62
CA THR A 45 -16.86 -9.41 1.45
C THR A 45 -15.96 -8.54 0.57
N ARG A 46 -16.53 -7.54 -0.11
CA ARG A 46 -15.75 -6.53 -0.84
C ARG A 46 -14.72 -5.86 0.06
N PHE A 47 -15.11 -5.53 1.29
CA PHE A 47 -14.23 -4.95 2.30
C PHE A 47 -13.05 -5.89 2.61
N GLY A 48 -13.31 -7.15 2.94
CA GLY A 48 -12.24 -8.10 3.27
C GLY A 48 -11.33 -8.42 2.09
N THR A 49 -11.86 -8.49 0.86
CA THR A 49 -11.03 -8.61 -0.36
C THR A 49 -10.08 -7.43 -0.49
N LEU A 50 -10.58 -6.19 -0.33
CA LEU A 50 -9.75 -4.99 -0.39
C LEU A 50 -8.74 -4.95 0.75
N VAL A 51 -9.13 -5.31 1.98
CA VAL A 51 -8.20 -5.42 3.11
C VAL A 51 -7.06 -6.38 2.77
N PHE A 52 -7.35 -7.53 2.17
CA PHE A 52 -6.31 -8.53 1.84
C PHE A 52 -5.41 -8.06 0.71
N GLU A 53 -5.98 -7.46 -0.34
CA GLU A 53 -5.23 -6.92 -1.47
C GLU A 53 -4.29 -5.81 -1.00
N THR A 54 -4.81 -4.82 -0.27
CA THR A 54 -4.01 -3.72 0.29
C THR A 54 -2.91 -4.22 1.21
N SER A 55 -3.22 -5.18 2.09
CA SER A 55 -2.27 -5.77 3.03
C SER A 55 -1.14 -6.53 2.33
N SER A 56 -1.50 -7.32 1.32
CA SER A 56 -0.53 -8.09 0.53
C SER A 56 0.34 -7.19 -0.33
N PHE A 57 -0.26 -6.16 -0.93
CA PHE A 57 0.45 -5.16 -1.70
C PHE A 57 1.40 -4.37 -0.80
N LEU A 58 0.97 -3.96 0.39
CA LEU A 58 1.81 -3.29 1.38
C LEU A 58 3.06 -4.11 1.71
N TYR A 59 2.89 -5.40 2.03
CA TYR A 59 4.03 -6.28 2.29
C TYR A 59 4.98 -6.35 1.10
N SER A 60 4.46 -6.39 -0.14
CA SER A 60 5.28 -6.42 -1.35
C SER A 60 6.10 -5.16 -1.61
N LEU A 61 5.85 -4.06 -0.89
CA LEU A 61 6.68 -2.85 -0.93
C LEU A 61 7.93 -2.95 -0.03
N PHE A 62 7.93 -3.89 0.91
CA PHE A 62 8.97 -4.09 1.92
C PHE A 62 9.50 -5.52 1.92
N GLU A 63 9.31 -6.23 0.82
CA GLU A 63 9.77 -7.60 0.70
C GLU A 63 11.30 -7.62 0.65
N ASP A 64 11.92 -8.45 1.48
CA ASP A 64 13.37 -8.53 1.65
C ASP A 64 14.05 -9.45 0.61
N ARG A 65 13.32 -9.88 -0.43
CA ARG A 65 13.91 -10.69 -1.50
C ARG A 65 14.96 -9.88 -2.27
N PRO A 66 16.03 -10.53 -2.76
CA PRO A 66 17.05 -9.85 -3.57
C PRO A 66 16.48 -9.23 -4.85
N ASP A 67 15.48 -9.89 -5.44
CA ASP A 67 14.85 -9.53 -6.71
C ASP A 67 13.54 -8.71 -6.56
N SER A 68 13.15 -8.34 -5.34
CA SER A 68 11.97 -7.51 -5.10
C SER A 68 12.30 -6.02 -5.01
N ILE A 69 11.29 -5.20 -5.27
CA ILE A 69 11.35 -3.78 -4.90
C ILE A 69 11.16 -3.67 -3.39
N ASN A 70 12.20 -3.21 -2.71
CA ASN A 70 12.16 -2.87 -1.30
C ASN A 70 12.30 -1.36 -1.18
N LEU A 71 11.24 -0.67 -0.74
CA LEU A 71 11.19 0.79 -0.69
C LEU A 71 12.33 1.37 0.15
N VAL A 72 12.69 0.75 1.27
CA VAL A 72 13.79 1.22 2.10
C VAL A 72 15.10 1.18 1.31
N ARG A 73 15.40 0.06 0.65
CA ARG A 73 16.62 -0.10 -0.14
C ARG A 73 16.69 0.90 -1.30
N VAL A 74 15.59 1.07 -2.03
CA VAL A 74 15.53 2.00 -3.17
C VAL A 74 15.74 3.44 -2.70
N TRP A 75 15.04 3.84 -1.64
CA TRP A 75 15.04 5.23 -1.18
C TRP A 75 16.29 5.60 -0.35
N GLN A 76 16.91 4.67 0.37
CA GLN A 76 18.20 4.89 1.04
C GLN A 76 19.31 5.34 0.07
N GLY A 77 19.23 4.94 -1.20
CA GLY A 77 20.15 5.37 -2.24
C GLY A 77 19.82 6.75 -2.82
N PHE A 78 18.86 7.48 -2.27
CA PHE A 78 18.37 8.76 -2.75
C PHE A 78 18.38 9.82 -1.64
N ASP A 79 18.63 11.08 -2.00
CA ASP A 79 18.65 12.19 -1.05
C ASP A 79 17.22 12.69 -0.81
N HIS A 80 16.58 12.31 0.31
CA HIS A 80 15.20 12.64 0.63
C HIS A 80 14.98 12.92 2.13
N PRO A 81 13.97 13.72 2.52
CA PRO A 81 13.76 14.10 3.92
C PRO A 81 12.99 13.05 4.75
N PHE A 82 12.59 11.93 4.15
CA PHE A 82 11.62 10.98 4.73
C PHE A 82 12.23 9.77 5.44
N SER A 83 13.55 9.71 5.60
CA SER A 83 14.23 8.51 6.11
C SER A 83 13.72 8.07 7.49
N LYS A 84 13.50 9.02 8.40
CA LYS A 84 13.00 8.74 9.75
C LYS A 84 11.55 8.20 9.71
N ASP A 85 10.68 8.86 8.97
CA ASP A 85 9.26 8.48 8.85
C ASP A 85 9.11 7.09 8.20
N LEU A 86 9.92 6.79 7.18
CA LEU A 86 9.93 5.50 6.50
C LEU A 86 10.41 4.37 7.43
N GLN A 87 11.46 4.61 8.21
CA GLN A 87 11.96 3.63 9.19
C GLN A 87 10.94 3.39 10.31
N ASP A 88 10.25 4.41 10.79
CA ASP A 88 9.20 4.24 11.79
C ASP A 88 8.04 3.38 11.26
N CYS A 89 7.62 3.62 10.02
CA CYS A 89 6.61 2.81 9.35
C CYS A 89 7.03 1.34 9.24
N VAL A 90 8.27 1.07 8.85
CA VAL A 90 8.81 -0.31 8.77
C VAL A 90 8.86 -0.97 10.14
N ARG A 91 9.31 -0.25 11.17
CA ARG A 91 9.33 -0.76 12.55
C ARG A 91 7.93 -1.14 13.03
N ARG A 92 6.91 -0.34 12.68
CA ARG A 92 5.50 -0.62 13.01
C ARG A 92 4.90 -1.73 12.16
N LEU A 93 5.40 -1.96 10.96
CA LEU A 93 4.98 -3.05 10.07
C LEU A 93 5.55 -4.41 10.50
N ASP A 94 6.74 -4.42 11.10
CA ASP A 94 7.48 -5.65 11.45
C ASP A 94 6.63 -6.70 12.19
N PRO A 95 5.82 -6.34 13.22
CA PRO A 95 4.99 -7.30 13.93
C PRO A 95 3.90 -7.99 13.09
N PHE A 96 3.63 -7.50 11.87
CA PHE A 96 2.60 -8.04 10.97
C PHE A 96 3.20 -8.78 9.77
N LYS A 97 4.52 -8.69 9.54
CA LYS A 97 5.14 -9.16 8.29
C LYS A 97 4.87 -10.63 7.98
N GLN A 98 4.87 -11.50 9.00
CA GLN A 98 4.61 -12.92 8.79
C GLN A 98 3.17 -13.17 8.33
N GLU A 99 2.18 -12.55 8.98
CA GLU A 99 0.78 -12.68 8.59
C GLU A 99 0.53 -12.12 7.19
N LEU A 100 1.12 -10.97 6.85
CA LEU A 100 0.99 -10.36 5.53
C LEU A 100 1.64 -11.22 4.43
N LYS A 101 2.78 -11.86 4.72
CA LYS A 101 3.41 -12.82 3.81
C LYS A 101 2.47 -14.00 3.53
N HIS A 102 1.80 -14.53 4.56
CA HIS A 102 0.82 -15.59 4.40
C HIS A 102 -0.39 -15.14 3.55
N LEU A 103 -0.88 -13.92 3.76
CA LEU A 103 -1.96 -13.36 2.93
C LEU A 103 -1.56 -13.20 1.46
N ARG A 104 -0.37 -12.67 1.19
CA ARG A 104 0.12 -12.50 -0.19
C ARG A 104 0.23 -13.84 -0.90
N ASN A 105 0.76 -14.87 -0.23
CA ASN A 105 0.85 -16.21 -0.79
C ASN A 105 -0.54 -16.80 -1.11
N ARG A 106 -1.58 -16.42 -0.34
CA ARG A 106 -2.97 -16.82 -0.58
C ARG A 106 -3.57 -16.13 -1.81
N LEU A 107 -3.35 -14.83 -2.01
CA LEU A 107 -3.84 -14.10 -3.19
C LEU A 107 -3.13 -14.53 -4.49
N GLY A 108 -1.95 -15.15 -4.39
CA GLY A 108 -1.20 -15.75 -5.51
C GLY A 108 -1.75 -17.07 -6.06
N PHE A 109 -3.06 -17.32 -5.95
CA PHE A 109 -3.78 -18.42 -6.60
C PHE A 109 -3.21 -19.84 -6.40
N HIS A 110 -2.78 -20.20 -5.18
CA HIS A 110 -2.54 -21.60 -4.85
C HIS A 110 -3.85 -22.27 -4.41
N GLY A 111 -4.43 -23.09 -5.28
CA GLY A 111 -5.60 -23.92 -4.99
C GLY A 111 -5.26 -25.04 -4.00
N SER A 112 -5.23 -24.73 -2.70
CA SER A 112 -5.07 -25.73 -1.64
C SER A 112 -6.41 -26.31 -1.22
N LEU A 113 -6.46 -27.63 -0.99
CA LEU A 113 -7.61 -28.32 -0.40
C LEU A 113 -7.70 -28.12 1.14
N SER A 114 -6.74 -27.41 1.75
CA SER A 114 -6.67 -27.14 3.19
C SER A 114 -6.56 -25.64 3.49
N ARG A 115 -7.32 -25.21 4.53
CA ARG A 115 -7.32 -23.85 5.08
C ARG A 115 -6.49 -23.69 6.35
N SER A 116 -5.71 -24.70 6.77
CA SER A 116 -4.98 -24.67 8.04
C SER A 116 -3.96 -23.53 8.12
N GLN A 117 -3.29 -23.21 7.00
CA GLN A 117 -2.38 -22.06 6.91
C GLN A 117 -3.14 -20.72 6.75
N GLU A 118 -4.39 -20.75 6.27
CA GLU A 118 -5.19 -19.53 6.06
C GLU A 118 -5.61 -18.90 7.39
N ARG A 119 -5.92 -19.71 8.41
CA ARG A 119 -6.37 -19.21 9.72
C ARG A 119 -5.32 -18.36 10.42
N VAL A 120 -4.03 -18.62 10.17
CA VAL A 120 -2.90 -17.90 10.78
C VAL A 120 -2.81 -16.45 10.25
N GLY A 121 -3.01 -16.23 8.95
CA GLY A 121 -2.98 -14.89 8.34
C GLY A 121 -4.20 -14.03 8.69
N LEU A 122 -5.32 -14.64 9.09
CA LEU A 122 -6.56 -13.95 9.44
C LEU A 122 -6.56 -13.35 10.85
N GLY A 123 -5.68 -13.81 11.75
CA GLY A 123 -5.64 -13.35 13.14
C GLY A 123 -5.30 -11.86 13.29
N ALA A 124 -4.59 -11.27 12.32
CA ALA A 124 -4.30 -9.84 12.29
C ALA A 124 -5.51 -8.96 11.91
N PHE A 125 -6.59 -9.57 11.41
CA PHE A 125 -7.77 -8.88 10.88
C PHE A 125 -9.04 -9.19 11.66
N ASP A 126 -8.89 -9.57 12.94
CA ASP A 126 -10.01 -9.52 13.87
C ASP A 126 -10.42 -8.05 14.06
N VAL A 127 -11.46 -7.63 13.33
CA VAL A 127 -11.85 -6.23 13.14
C VAL A 127 -12.16 -5.49 14.45
N ASP A 128 -12.51 -6.24 15.50
CA ASP A 128 -12.83 -5.69 16.82
C ASP A 128 -11.60 -5.64 17.75
N SER A 129 -10.44 -6.11 17.30
CA SER A 129 -9.20 -6.13 18.09
C SER A 129 -8.44 -4.80 18.01
N GLY A 130 -7.75 -4.45 19.10
CA GLY A 130 -6.79 -3.34 19.11
C GLY A 130 -5.70 -3.49 18.04
N ARG A 131 -5.29 -4.73 17.75
CA ARG A 131 -4.28 -5.05 16.72
C ARG A 131 -4.76 -4.69 15.30
N ALA A 132 -6.02 -4.96 14.97
CA ALA A 132 -6.58 -4.57 13.68
C ALA A 132 -6.70 -3.03 13.56
N ARG A 133 -7.06 -2.35 14.66
CA ARG A 133 -7.02 -0.87 14.71
C ARG A 133 -5.61 -0.33 14.47
N ASP A 134 -4.60 -0.87 15.16
CA ASP A 134 -3.20 -0.44 15.00
C ASP A 134 -2.71 -0.63 13.57
N PHE A 135 -3.07 -1.75 12.94
CA PHE A 135 -2.76 -2.01 11.54
C PHE A 135 -3.49 -1.05 10.60
N ALA A 136 -4.78 -0.78 10.81
CA ALA A 136 -5.51 0.18 10.00
C ALA A 136 -4.93 1.60 10.11
N CYS A 137 -4.51 2.02 11.32
CA CYS A 137 -3.77 3.25 11.53
C CYS A 137 -2.45 3.26 10.77
N LEU A 138 -1.69 2.16 10.81
CA LEU A 138 -0.45 2.03 10.04
C LEU A 138 -0.68 2.17 8.53
N VAL A 139 -1.71 1.52 7.97
CA VAL A 139 -2.05 1.63 6.54
C VAL A 139 -2.36 3.09 6.17
N ARG A 140 -3.12 3.82 7.01
CA ARG A 140 -3.36 5.25 6.79
C ARG A 140 -2.09 6.09 6.87
N ASP A 141 -1.28 5.87 7.89
CA ASP A 141 -0.03 6.63 8.07
C ASP A 141 0.93 6.41 6.90
N MET A 142 1.05 5.16 6.43
CA MET A 142 1.83 4.83 5.23
C MET A 142 1.26 5.49 3.98
N GLN A 143 -0.07 5.52 3.81
CA GLN A 143 -0.71 6.21 2.70
C GLN A 143 -0.33 7.70 2.71
N GLN A 144 -0.44 8.36 3.85
CA GLN A 144 -0.08 9.78 3.99
C GLN A 144 1.42 10.04 3.74
N LEU A 145 2.29 9.16 4.25
CA LEU A 145 3.72 9.23 3.98
C LEU A 145 4.01 9.10 2.48
N PHE A 146 3.42 8.13 1.81
CA PHE A 146 3.63 7.91 0.38
C PHE A 146 3.10 9.07 -0.46
N LEU A 147 1.95 9.65 -0.13
CA LEU A 147 1.46 10.87 -0.79
C LEU A 147 2.49 12.01 -0.70
N ARG A 148 3.10 12.21 0.48
CA ARG A 148 4.17 13.21 0.67
C ARG A 148 5.43 12.87 -0.14
N MET A 149 5.83 11.60 -0.17
CA MET A 149 7.00 11.13 -0.92
C MET A 149 6.82 11.28 -2.44
N ILE A 150 5.64 10.91 -2.97
CA ILE A 150 5.27 11.05 -4.38
C ILE A 150 5.29 12.54 -4.78
N ALA A 151 4.61 13.39 -4.00
CA ALA A 151 4.57 14.83 -4.28
C ALA A 151 5.97 15.46 -4.28
N TRP A 152 6.81 15.07 -3.32
CA TRP A 152 8.18 15.55 -3.23
C TRP A 152 9.04 15.06 -4.40
N TYR A 153 8.89 13.80 -4.80
CA TYR A 153 9.58 13.24 -5.97
C TYR A 153 9.20 13.98 -7.25
N MET A 154 7.90 14.15 -7.50
CA MET A 154 7.38 14.86 -8.68
C MET A 154 7.85 16.31 -8.74
N LYS A 155 7.95 17.00 -7.60
CA LYS A 155 8.52 18.37 -7.54
C LYS A 155 9.99 18.43 -7.98
N GLY A 156 10.74 17.34 -7.80
CA GLY A 156 12.15 17.23 -8.21
C GLY A 156 12.37 16.73 -9.64
N MET A 157 11.31 16.37 -10.36
CA MET A 157 11.41 15.86 -11.74
C MET A 157 11.64 16.98 -12.75
N ASP A 158 12.24 16.61 -13.89
CA ASP A 158 12.35 17.49 -15.06
C ASP A 158 10.94 17.87 -15.58
N ALA A 159 10.75 19.14 -15.93
CA ALA A 159 9.47 19.66 -16.40
C ALA A 159 9.01 19.01 -17.72
N SER A 160 9.94 18.55 -18.57
CA SER A 160 9.63 17.82 -19.81
C SER A 160 8.93 16.47 -19.58
N LEU A 161 8.97 15.96 -18.34
CA LEU A 161 8.25 14.75 -17.93
C LEU A 161 6.84 15.04 -17.40
N HIS A 162 6.35 16.28 -17.55
CA HIS A 162 5.01 16.71 -17.13
C HIS A 162 4.62 16.33 -15.67
N PRO A 163 5.51 16.47 -14.66
CA PRO A 163 5.25 15.98 -13.31
C PRO A 163 4.06 16.65 -12.62
N ALA A 164 3.77 17.91 -12.95
CA ALA A 164 2.61 18.63 -12.44
C ALA A 164 1.29 18.03 -12.97
N GLU A 165 1.24 17.63 -14.24
CA GLU A 165 0.08 16.99 -14.85
C GLU A 165 -0.13 15.60 -14.26
N MET A 166 0.94 14.79 -14.16
CA MET A 166 0.90 13.48 -13.52
C MET A 166 0.40 13.55 -12.07
N TRP A 167 0.89 14.53 -11.30
CA TRP A 167 0.43 14.74 -9.92
C TRP A 167 -1.04 15.10 -9.87
N ASN A 168 -1.48 16.03 -10.74
CA ASN A 168 -2.88 16.46 -10.79
C ASN A 168 -3.81 15.33 -11.18
N GLU A 169 -3.45 14.52 -12.18
CA GLU A 169 -4.22 13.34 -12.59
C GLU A 169 -4.34 12.34 -11.45
N PHE A 170 -3.21 12.02 -10.79
CA PHE A 170 -3.20 11.12 -9.64
C PHE A 170 -4.09 11.60 -8.50
N VAL A 171 -3.99 12.88 -8.13
CA VAL A 171 -4.81 13.47 -7.07
C VAL A 171 -6.28 13.53 -7.47
N ASN A 172 -6.60 13.81 -8.74
CA ASN A 172 -7.97 13.82 -9.23
C ASN A 172 -8.59 12.43 -9.19
N GLU A 173 -7.83 11.40 -9.55
CA GLU A 173 -8.27 10.00 -9.46
C GLU A 173 -8.54 9.61 -7.99
N LEU A 174 -7.66 9.99 -7.05
CA LEU A 174 -7.89 9.78 -5.62
C LEU A 174 -9.12 10.51 -5.06
N LYS A 175 -9.51 11.63 -5.69
CA LYS A 175 -10.64 12.45 -5.26
C LYS A 175 -11.96 12.06 -5.90
N ARG A 176 -11.98 11.32 -7.02
CA ARG A 176 -13.24 10.82 -7.60
C ARG A 176 -13.86 9.86 -6.59
N ARG A 177 -14.86 10.37 -5.86
CA ARG A 177 -15.68 9.58 -4.95
C ARG A 177 -16.24 8.37 -5.69
N ALA A 178 -16.24 7.22 -5.01
CA ALA A 178 -17.21 6.16 -5.26
C ALA A 178 -18.62 6.77 -5.46
N PRO A 179 -19.46 6.21 -6.36
CA PRO A 179 -20.75 6.79 -6.73
C PRO A 179 -21.56 7.19 -5.50
N SER A 180 -22.09 8.40 -5.53
CA SER A 180 -23.01 8.94 -4.55
C SER A 180 -24.14 7.95 -4.28
N GLN A 181 -24.51 7.78 -3.01
CA GLN A 181 -25.70 7.04 -2.57
C GLN A 181 -27.03 7.69 -3.01
N ASP A 182 -27.04 8.46 -4.10
CA ASP A 182 -28.25 9.10 -4.66
C ASP A 182 -28.84 8.32 -5.85
N ASP A 183 -28.30 7.14 -6.19
CA ASP A 183 -28.85 6.23 -7.21
C ASP A 183 -29.26 4.85 -6.63
N ALA A 184 -30.04 4.84 -5.54
CA ALA A 184 -30.77 3.65 -5.08
C ALA A 184 -32.09 4.00 -4.39
#